data_AF-A0A2C9LV53-F1
#
_entry.id   AF-A0A2C9LV53-F1
#
_cell.length_a   1.000
_cell.length_b   1.000
_cell.length_c   1.000
_cell.angle_alpha   90.00
_cell.angle_beta   90.00
_cell.angle_gamma   90.00
#
_symmetry.space_group_name_H-M   'P 1'
#
loop_
_entity.id
_entity.type
_entity.pdbx_description
1 polymer ?
#
loop_
_entity_poly.entity_id
_entity_poly.type
_entity_poly.pdbx_seq_one_letter_code
_entity_poly.pdbx_strand_id
1 'polypeptide(L)'
;KLLFCFCLGNEHGRAFRDLDLENKIFELTQKIGIGAQFGGKYFCHDVRVVRLPRHGASCPVGLGVSCSADRQILGKITSEGVFLEQLETNPGHYLPEVESKDLGGEVVKVNINQGMKTVLNQLSQYPIRTRLSLTGTLIVARDIAHAKLKERLDKGEGLPQYFKDHPVYYAGPAKQPAGYSSGSFGPTTAGRMDSYVAEFQKAGGSMVMLAKGNRSKQVKQ
;
A
#
# COMPACT_ATOMS: atom_id res chain seq x y z
N LYS A 1 -7.27 17.00 -9.33
CA LYS A 1 -7.59 18.43 -9.08
C LYS A 1 -9.10 18.58 -8.97
N LEU A 2 -9.66 18.79 -7.77
CA LEU A 2 -11.04 19.27 -7.64
C LEU A 2 -11.04 20.75 -8.01
N LEU A 3 -11.76 21.11 -9.07
CA LEU A 3 -11.98 22.51 -9.45
C LEU A 3 -13.00 23.11 -8.47
N PHE A 4 -12.56 23.47 -7.27
CA PHE A 4 -13.29 24.44 -6.45
C PHE A 4 -12.58 25.78 -6.63
N CYS A 5 -13.24 26.70 -7.33
CA CYS A 5 -12.72 28.06 -7.55
C CYS A 5 -12.84 28.96 -6.31
N PHE A 6 -13.66 28.58 -5.31
CA PHE A 6 -13.94 29.44 -4.15
C PHE A 6 -13.25 28.92 -2.89
N CYS A 7 -12.63 29.84 -2.15
CA CYS A 7 -12.00 29.58 -0.84
C CYS A 7 -12.85 30.06 0.36
N LEU A 8 -14.04 30.60 0.09
CA LEU A 8 -14.96 31.11 1.11
C LEU A 8 -16.39 30.65 0.82
N GLY A 9 -17.16 30.39 1.87
CA GLY A 9 -18.61 30.15 1.76
C GLY A 9 -19.39 31.40 1.33
N ASN A 10 -20.71 31.26 1.24
CA ASN A 10 -21.67 32.35 1.13
C ASN A 10 -23.03 31.92 1.72
N GLU A 11 -23.96 32.87 1.83
CA GLU A 11 -25.31 32.68 2.37
C GLU A 11 -26.16 31.67 1.58
N HIS A 12 -25.82 31.42 0.32
CA HIS A 12 -26.49 30.43 -0.53
C HIS A 12 -25.95 29.00 -0.36
N GLY A 13 -24.98 28.79 0.53
CA GLY A 13 -24.45 27.47 0.83
C GLY A 13 -23.55 26.89 -0.27
N ARG A 14 -22.79 27.73 -1.00
CA ARG A 14 -21.83 27.21 -1.98
C ARG A 14 -20.73 26.37 -1.32
N ALA A 15 -20.27 25.35 -2.04
CA ALA A 15 -19.09 24.59 -1.66
C ALA A 15 -17.82 25.46 -1.77
N PHE A 16 -16.88 25.27 -0.85
CA PHE A 16 -15.60 25.99 -0.87
C PHE A 16 -14.44 25.15 -0.34
N ARG A 17 -13.22 25.51 -0.75
CA ARG A 17 -11.97 24.92 -0.26
C ARG A 17 -11.49 25.63 1.01
N ASP A 18 -11.30 24.88 2.09
CA ASP A 18 -10.88 25.43 3.38
C ASP A 18 -9.36 25.33 3.56
N LEU A 19 -8.65 26.41 3.22
CA LEU A 19 -7.19 26.45 3.24
C LEU A 19 -6.59 26.41 4.66
N ASP A 20 -7.29 26.95 5.65
CA ASP A 20 -6.85 26.91 7.04
C ASP A 20 -6.89 25.49 7.58
N LEU A 21 -7.99 24.77 7.35
CA LEU A 21 -8.13 23.39 7.78
C LEU A 21 -7.20 22.45 7.00
N GLU A 22 -6.92 22.72 5.71
CA GLU A 22 -5.88 22.01 4.95
C GLU A 22 -4.52 22.11 5.61
N ASN A 23 -4.08 23.33 5.98
CA ASN A 23 -2.78 23.54 6.62
C ASN A 23 -2.71 22.84 7.97
N LYS A 24 -3.76 22.96 8.79
CA LYS A 24 -3.84 22.29 10.10
C LYS A 24 -3.72 20.78 9.97
N ILE A 25 -4.47 20.17 9.05
CA ILE A 25 -4.40 18.72 8.82
C ILE A 25 -3.04 18.35 8.25
N PHE A 26 -2.47 19.13 7.33
CA PHE A 26 -1.15 18.83 6.76
C PHE A 26 -0.07 18.83 7.84
N GLU A 27 -0.06 19.80 8.76
CA GLU A 27 0.85 19.78 9.91
C GLU A 27 0.66 18.54 10.80
N LEU A 28 -0.59 18.15 11.06
CA LEU A 28 -0.89 16.94 11.84
C LEU A 28 -0.32 15.69 11.14
N THR A 29 -0.46 15.58 9.81
CA THR A 29 0.08 14.46 9.04
C THR A 29 1.60 14.38 9.10
N GLN A 30 2.29 15.51 9.27
CA GLN A 30 3.75 15.54 9.43
C GLN A 30 4.21 15.14 10.83
N LYS A 31 3.39 15.42 11.85
CA LYS A 31 3.70 15.14 13.27
C LYS A 31 3.35 13.71 13.70
N ILE A 32 2.51 12.99 12.94
CA ILE A 32 2.05 11.64 13.29
C ILE A 32 3.16 10.57 13.26
N GLY A 33 4.28 10.84 12.60
CA GLY A 33 5.47 9.97 12.60
C GLY A 33 5.37 8.71 11.74
N ILE A 34 4.24 8.47 11.06
CA ILE A 34 4.05 7.33 10.13
C ILE A 34 4.89 7.48 8.87
N GLY A 35 5.05 8.70 8.37
CA GLY A 35 5.84 9.03 7.18
C GLY A 35 5.45 8.24 5.92
N ALA A 36 6.41 8.15 5.00
CA ALA A 36 6.24 7.42 3.75
C ALA A 36 6.41 5.92 3.99
N GLN A 37 5.34 5.28 4.48
CA GLN A 37 5.22 3.85 4.79
C GLN A 37 6.02 3.35 6.02
N PHE A 38 7.28 3.75 6.20
CA PHE A 38 8.20 3.19 7.21
C PHE A 38 8.71 4.20 8.26
N GLY A 39 7.88 5.17 8.61
CA GLY A 39 8.20 6.21 9.58
C GLY A 39 8.70 7.50 8.92
N GLY A 40 8.55 8.63 9.63
CA GLY A 40 9.06 9.94 9.22
C GLY A 40 7.98 10.98 8.98
N LYS A 41 8.31 11.99 8.16
CA LYS A 41 7.49 13.21 7.96
C LYS A 41 6.44 13.08 6.86
N TYR A 42 6.78 12.41 5.75
CA TYR A 42 6.00 12.47 4.51
C TYR A 42 4.85 11.46 4.46
N PHE A 43 3.86 11.61 5.37
CA PHE A 43 2.65 10.78 5.35
C PHE A 43 1.69 11.19 4.23
N CYS A 44 1.57 12.49 3.99
CA CYS A 44 0.79 13.07 2.88
C CYS A 44 1.71 13.94 2.01
N HIS A 45 1.45 13.97 0.70
CA HIS A 45 2.07 14.97 -0.19
C HIS A 45 1.45 16.36 0.05
N ASP A 46 0.12 16.39 0.14
CA ASP A 46 -0.68 17.55 0.49
C ASP A 46 -2.04 17.12 1.04
N VAL A 47 -2.88 18.09 1.40
CA VAL A 47 -4.25 17.87 1.89
C VAL A 47 -5.21 18.74 1.11
N ARG A 48 -6.43 18.23 0.86
CA ARG A 48 -7.55 19.03 0.34
C ARG A 48 -8.76 18.89 1.25
N VAL A 49 -9.37 20.03 1.60
CA VAL A 49 -10.58 20.08 2.44
C VAL A 49 -11.64 20.87 1.72
N VAL A 50 -12.79 20.24 1.51
CA VAL A 50 -13.95 20.85 0.86
C VAL A 50 -15.09 20.91 1.87
N ARG A 51 -15.58 22.12 2.14
CA ARG A 51 -16.77 22.33 2.96
C ARG A 51 -18.01 22.38 2.08
N LEU A 52 -19.01 21.59 2.44
CA LEU A 52 -20.30 21.51 1.75
C LEU A 52 -21.44 22.00 2.66
N PRO A 53 -22.54 22.53 2.08
CA PRO A 53 -23.77 22.75 2.83
C PRO A 53 -24.34 21.40 3.31
N ARG A 54 -25.18 21.45 4.33
CA ARG A 54 -25.80 20.26 4.92
C ARG A 54 -27.17 20.60 5.49
N HIS A 55 -28.03 19.59 5.58
CA HIS A 55 -29.25 19.69 6.38
C HIS A 55 -28.89 19.91 7.87
N GLY A 56 -29.70 20.64 8.63
CA GLY A 56 -29.43 20.98 10.04
C GLY A 56 -29.15 19.76 10.91
N ALA A 57 -29.89 18.67 10.67
CA ALA A 57 -29.79 17.40 11.40
C ALA A 57 -28.75 16.39 10.83
N SER A 58 -27.95 16.77 9.84
CA SER A 58 -26.99 15.86 9.19
C SER A 58 -25.62 16.51 9.06
N CYS A 59 -24.55 15.74 9.25
CA CYS A 59 -23.16 16.22 9.06
C CYS A 59 -22.27 15.10 8.50
N PRO A 60 -22.45 14.71 7.23
CA PRO A 60 -21.61 13.70 6.62
C PRO A 60 -20.17 14.19 6.49
N VAL A 61 -19.21 13.30 6.75
CA VAL A 61 -17.77 13.55 6.60
C VAL A 61 -17.20 12.46 5.73
N GLY A 62 -16.54 12.85 4.64
CA GLY A 62 -15.81 11.96 3.74
C GLY A 62 -14.30 12.14 3.92
N LEU A 63 -13.57 11.04 3.99
CA LEU A 63 -12.11 11.02 3.98
C LEU A 63 -11.65 10.04 2.90
N GLY A 64 -10.73 10.49 2.06
CA GLY A 64 -10.17 9.69 0.98
C GLY A 64 -8.72 10.09 0.71
N VAL A 65 -8.01 9.22 0.00
CA VAL A 65 -6.62 9.44 -0.41
C VAL A 65 -6.47 9.07 -1.88
N SER A 66 -5.62 9.82 -2.57
CA SER A 66 -4.95 9.29 -3.76
C SER A 66 -3.63 8.66 -3.31
N CYS A 67 -3.31 7.48 -3.84
CA CYS A 67 -2.12 6.75 -3.43
C CYS A 67 -0.91 7.13 -4.31
N SER A 68 0.24 6.49 -4.09
CA SER A 68 1.44 6.69 -4.94
C SER A 68 1.19 6.42 -6.43
N ALA A 69 0.14 5.65 -6.76
CA ALA A 69 -0.34 5.50 -8.12
C ALA A 69 -1.46 6.53 -8.43
N ASP A 70 -1.12 7.82 -8.27
CA ASP A 70 -1.99 8.98 -8.53
C ASP A 70 -2.25 9.11 -10.03
N ARG A 71 -3.45 8.73 -10.47
CA ARG A 71 -3.76 8.47 -11.89
C ARG A 71 -5.13 9.02 -12.27
N GLN A 72 -5.13 10.28 -12.69
CA GLN A 72 -6.27 10.95 -13.30
C GLN A 72 -5.79 11.66 -14.58
N ILE A 73 -6.72 11.83 -15.52
CA ILE A 73 -6.50 12.65 -16.72
C ILE A 73 -7.80 13.40 -17.01
N LEU A 74 -7.73 14.73 -17.11
CA LEU A 74 -8.87 15.51 -17.62
C LEU A 74 -8.95 15.38 -19.13
N GLY A 75 -10.16 15.47 -19.67
CA GLY A 75 -10.40 15.52 -21.11
C GLY A 75 -11.55 16.47 -21.41
N LYS A 76 -11.52 17.09 -22.59
CA LYS A 76 -12.63 17.89 -23.11
C LYS A 76 -12.78 17.70 -24.61
N ILE A 77 -14.01 17.81 -25.09
CA ILE A 77 -14.33 17.82 -26.53
C ILE A 77 -14.93 19.19 -26.82
N THR A 78 -14.41 19.85 -27.85
CA THR A 78 -14.92 21.14 -28.34
C THR A 78 -15.17 21.05 -29.85
N SER A 79 -15.67 22.13 -30.45
CA SER A 79 -15.75 22.26 -31.91
C SER A 79 -14.39 22.14 -32.61
N GLU A 80 -13.29 22.32 -31.89
CA GLU A 80 -11.92 22.26 -32.41
C GLU A 80 -11.31 20.86 -32.32
N GLY A 81 -11.94 19.92 -31.60
CA GLY A 81 -11.48 18.53 -31.49
C GLY A 81 -11.50 17.96 -30.08
N VAL A 82 -10.69 16.92 -29.88
CA VAL A 82 -10.56 16.18 -28.62
C VAL A 82 -9.26 16.57 -27.93
N PHE A 83 -9.35 16.98 -26.66
CA PHE A 83 -8.22 17.44 -25.85
C PHE A 83 -8.09 16.58 -24.60
N LEU A 84 -6.86 16.22 -24.26
CA LEU A 84 -6.50 15.51 -23.05
C LEU A 84 -5.49 16.31 -22.24
N GLU A 85 -5.52 16.17 -20.91
CA GLU A 85 -4.54 16.75 -20.00
C GLU A 85 -3.15 16.19 -20.31
N GLN A 86 -2.20 17.09 -20.57
CA GLN A 86 -0.81 16.73 -20.77
C GLN A 86 -0.19 16.34 -19.42
N LEU A 87 0.22 15.08 -19.29
CA LEU A 87 1.01 14.61 -18.16
C LEU A 87 2.51 14.80 -18.43
N GLU A 88 3.31 14.66 -17.38
CA GLU A 88 4.77 14.63 -17.51
C GLU A 88 5.21 13.41 -18.32
N THR A 89 6.05 13.63 -19.34
CA THR A 89 6.58 12.57 -20.22
C THR A 89 8.04 12.23 -19.94
N ASN A 90 8.77 13.10 -19.22
CA ASN A 90 10.16 12.90 -18.83
C ASN A 90 10.31 12.99 -17.29
N PRO A 91 9.81 12.01 -16.51
CA PRO A 91 9.91 12.06 -15.05
C PRO A 91 11.35 11.98 -14.52
N GLY A 92 12.34 11.69 -15.37
CA GLY A 92 13.74 11.52 -14.99
C GLY A 92 14.37 12.78 -14.37
N HIS A 93 13.90 13.99 -14.70
CA HIS A 93 14.44 15.22 -14.11
C HIS A 93 14.04 15.43 -12.65
N TYR A 94 13.08 14.67 -12.12
CA TYR A 94 12.75 14.69 -10.69
C TYR A 94 13.67 13.79 -9.86
N LEU A 95 14.54 12.99 -10.49
CA LEU A 95 15.50 12.16 -9.78
C LEU A 95 16.60 13.04 -9.20
N PRO A 96 16.77 13.08 -7.86
CA PRO A 96 17.92 13.72 -7.28
C PRO A 96 19.19 12.93 -7.60
N GLU A 97 20.34 13.60 -7.57
CA GLU A 97 21.63 12.93 -7.53
C GLU A 97 21.75 12.22 -6.18
N VAL A 98 21.46 10.92 -6.15
CA VAL A 98 21.54 10.08 -4.94
C VAL A 98 22.71 9.12 -5.11
N GLU A 99 23.69 9.20 -4.21
CA GLU A 99 24.75 8.23 -4.11
C GLU A 99 24.34 7.08 -3.18
N SER A 100 24.98 5.92 -3.33
CA SER A 100 24.74 4.74 -2.49
C SER A 100 24.91 5.02 -0.98
N LYS A 101 25.71 6.04 -0.63
CA LYS A 101 25.94 6.51 0.74
C LYS A 101 24.72 7.22 1.36
N ASP A 102 23.83 7.78 0.54
CA ASP A 102 22.63 8.50 0.98
C ASP A 102 21.49 7.53 1.34
N LEU A 103 21.56 6.29 0.84
CA LEU A 103 20.65 5.18 1.15
C LEU A 103 21.08 4.46 2.44
N GLY A 104 21.08 5.18 3.55
CA GLY A 104 21.54 4.68 4.85
C GLY A 104 20.89 3.38 5.34
N GLY A 105 21.60 2.70 6.24
CA GLY A 105 21.13 1.52 6.98
C GLY A 105 21.71 0.20 6.47
N GLU A 106 22.11 -0.67 7.39
CA GLU A 106 22.53 -2.04 7.07
C GLU A 106 21.37 -2.82 6.42
N VAL A 107 21.67 -3.56 5.35
CA VAL A 107 20.70 -4.43 4.68
C VAL A 107 21.11 -5.87 4.95
N VAL A 108 20.25 -6.60 5.67
CA VAL A 108 20.47 -8.02 5.92
C VAL A 108 20.03 -8.82 4.70
N LYS A 109 20.95 -9.58 4.11
CA LYS A 109 20.63 -10.50 3.01
C LYS A 109 20.06 -11.81 3.57
N VAL A 110 18.91 -12.22 3.07
CA VAL A 110 18.20 -13.44 3.52
C VAL A 110 17.95 -14.33 2.31
N ASN A 111 18.54 -15.53 2.32
CA ASN A 111 18.25 -16.54 1.32
C ASN A 111 17.04 -17.38 1.77
N ILE A 112 15.89 -17.17 1.14
CA ILE A 112 14.63 -17.83 1.49
C ILE A 112 14.48 -19.24 0.91
N ASN A 113 15.51 -19.76 0.21
CA ASN A 113 15.56 -21.15 -0.25
C ASN A 113 16.20 -22.12 0.75
N GLN A 114 16.63 -21.65 1.93
CA GLN A 114 17.28 -22.49 2.96
C GLN A 114 16.30 -23.31 3.81
N GLY A 115 15.00 -23.30 3.47
CA GLY A 115 13.92 -23.96 4.20
C GLY A 115 13.35 -23.12 5.35
N MET A 116 12.06 -23.31 5.64
CA MET A 116 11.30 -22.45 6.55
C MET A 116 11.91 -22.34 7.95
N LYS A 117 12.39 -23.45 8.53
CA LYS A 117 13.02 -23.45 9.87
C LYS A 117 14.28 -22.57 9.92
N THR A 118 15.15 -22.69 8.93
CA THR A 118 16.38 -21.89 8.83
C THR A 118 16.07 -20.42 8.66
N VAL A 119 15.11 -20.11 7.78
CA VAL A 119 14.65 -18.73 7.54
C VAL A 119 14.09 -18.11 8.82
N LEU A 120 13.22 -18.83 9.56
CA LEU A 120 12.67 -18.34 10.83
C LEU A 120 13.76 -18.10 11.88
N ASN A 121 14.74 -19.01 11.99
CA ASN A 121 15.88 -18.86 12.91
C ASN A 121 16.75 -17.65 12.56
N GLN A 122 16.93 -17.33 11.28
CA GLN A 122 17.66 -16.14 10.87
C GLN A 122 16.85 -14.87 11.16
N LEU A 123 15.56 -14.85 10.80
CA LEU A 123 14.71 -13.68 10.98
C LEU A 123 14.51 -13.31 12.47
N SER A 124 14.52 -14.29 13.37
CA SER A 124 14.35 -14.07 14.82
C SER A 124 15.56 -13.40 15.48
N GLN A 125 16.72 -13.33 14.81
CA GLN A 125 17.92 -12.65 15.32
C GLN A 125 17.83 -11.13 15.21
N TYR A 126 16.87 -10.60 14.45
CA TYR A 126 16.77 -9.18 14.14
C TYR A 126 15.52 -8.54 14.74
N PRO A 127 15.64 -7.30 15.26
CA PRO A 127 14.48 -6.57 15.75
C PRO A 127 13.59 -6.11 14.59
N ILE A 128 12.35 -5.73 14.92
CA ILE A 128 11.47 -5.04 13.98
C ILE A 128 12.13 -3.76 13.43
N ARG A 129 11.71 -3.33 12.24
CA ARG A 129 12.28 -2.21 11.45
C ARG A 129 13.65 -2.51 10.79
N THR A 130 14.20 -3.70 10.96
CA THR A 130 15.40 -4.15 10.21
C THR A 130 15.08 -4.27 8.72
N ARG A 131 15.94 -3.69 7.87
CA ARG A 131 15.81 -3.74 6.41
C ARG A 131 16.40 -5.04 5.87
N LEU A 132 15.62 -5.78 5.08
CA LEU A 132 16.00 -7.07 4.52
C LEU A 132 16.09 -7.01 2.98
N SER A 133 16.98 -7.81 2.41
CA SER A 133 17.04 -8.13 0.97
C SER A 133 16.84 -9.63 0.80
N LEU A 134 15.69 -10.02 0.25
CA LEU A 134 15.29 -11.42 0.12
C LEU A 134 15.73 -11.97 -1.25
N THR A 135 16.28 -13.17 -1.28
CA THR A 135 16.61 -13.90 -2.51
C THR A 135 16.10 -15.34 -2.41
N GLY A 136 15.30 -15.79 -3.38
CA GLY A 136 14.78 -17.15 -3.46
C GLY A 136 13.33 -17.21 -3.94
N THR A 137 12.64 -18.29 -3.59
CA THR A 137 11.30 -18.62 -4.07
C THR A 137 10.21 -18.10 -3.13
N LEU A 138 9.20 -17.43 -3.71
CA LEU A 138 8.00 -16.97 -3.02
C LEU A 138 6.77 -17.66 -3.60
N ILE A 139 5.84 -18.04 -2.73
CA ILE A 139 4.49 -18.43 -3.15
C ILE A 139 3.61 -17.21 -3.16
N VAL A 140 2.91 -16.97 -4.27
CA VAL A 140 2.02 -15.82 -4.40
C VAL A 140 0.58 -16.25 -4.13
N ALA A 141 -0.03 -15.66 -3.10
CA ALA A 141 -1.42 -15.91 -2.76
C ALA A 141 -2.05 -14.66 -2.13
N ARG A 142 -3.31 -14.39 -2.48
CA ARG A 142 -4.09 -13.29 -1.89
C ARG A 142 -5.55 -13.72 -1.68
N ASP A 143 -6.45 -12.77 -1.48
CA ASP A 143 -7.86 -12.90 -1.08
C ASP A 143 -8.54 -14.24 -1.49
N ILE A 144 -8.74 -14.50 -2.79
CA ILE A 144 -9.44 -15.72 -3.27
C ILE A 144 -8.66 -17.00 -2.99
N ALA A 145 -7.33 -16.97 -3.12
CA ALA A 145 -6.49 -18.12 -2.82
C ALA A 145 -6.53 -18.45 -1.32
N HIS A 146 -6.51 -17.44 -0.44
CA HIS A 146 -6.66 -17.62 1.00
C HIS A 146 -8.03 -18.20 1.35
N ALA A 147 -9.10 -17.70 0.73
CA ALA A 147 -10.45 -18.25 0.93
C ALA A 147 -10.53 -19.74 0.55
N LYS A 148 -9.95 -20.15 -0.58
CA LYS A 148 -9.90 -21.56 -0.99
C LYS A 148 -9.03 -22.43 -0.07
N LEU A 149 -7.89 -21.89 0.39
CA LEU A 149 -7.02 -22.60 1.35
C LEU A 149 -7.72 -22.80 2.70
N LYS A 150 -8.52 -21.81 3.13
CA LYS A 150 -9.36 -21.89 4.33
C LYS A 150 -10.46 -22.93 4.16
N GLU A 151 -11.21 -22.90 3.06
CA GLU A 151 -12.23 -23.92 2.76
C GLU A 151 -11.64 -25.33 2.77
N ARG A 152 -10.46 -25.50 2.16
CA ARG A 152 -9.72 -26.77 2.17
C ARG A 152 -9.36 -27.21 3.59
N LEU A 153 -8.88 -26.28 4.42
CA LEU A 153 -8.54 -26.55 5.81
C LEU A 153 -9.78 -26.97 6.63
N ASP A 154 -10.91 -26.29 6.42
CA ASP A 154 -12.18 -26.56 7.09
C ASP A 154 -12.77 -27.93 6.74
N LYS A 155 -12.48 -28.44 5.53
CA LYS A 155 -12.81 -29.80 5.10
C LYS A 155 -11.86 -30.88 5.65
N GLY A 156 -10.84 -30.51 6.41
CA GLY A 156 -9.84 -31.45 6.93
C GLY A 156 -8.79 -31.90 5.92
N GLU A 157 -8.74 -31.30 4.72
CA GLU A 157 -7.79 -31.65 3.65
C GLU A 157 -6.38 -31.05 3.86
N GLY A 158 -6.21 -30.25 4.92
CA GLY A 158 -4.97 -29.59 5.30
C GLY A 158 -4.47 -28.53 4.31
N LEU A 159 -3.35 -27.89 4.62
CA LEU A 159 -2.71 -26.93 3.72
C LEU A 159 -1.78 -27.62 2.73
N PRO A 160 -1.72 -27.16 1.46
CA PRO A 160 -0.75 -27.64 0.48
C PRO A 160 0.70 -27.42 0.92
N GLN A 161 1.59 -28.33 0.54
CA GLN A 161 2.99 -28.33 0.97
C GLN A 161 3.75 -27.05 0.55
N TYR A 162 3.50 -26.54 -0.67
CA TYR A 162 4.11 -25.30 -1.14
C TYR A 162 3.81 -24.09 -0.22
N PHE A 163 2.65 -24.08 0.44
CA PHE A 163 2.22 -22.99 1.32
C PHE A 163 2.86 -23.06 2.72
N LYS A 164 3.47 -24.21 3.04
CA LYS A 164 4.23 -24.46 4.27
C LYS A 164 5.72 -24.20 4.08
N ASP A 165 6.24 -24.57 2.90
CA ASP A 165 7.69 -24.55 2.64
C ASP A 165 8.26 -23.18 2.27
N HIS A 166 7.43 -22.28 1.73
CA HIS A 166 7.87 -21.00 1.20
C HIS A 166 7.16 -19.81 1.86
N PRO A 167 7.84 -18.64 1.96
CA PRO A 167 7.16 -17.42 2.35
C PRO A 167 6.02 -17.06 1.37
N VAL A 168 4.95 -16.49 1.92
CA VAL A 168 3.75 -16.14 1.16
C VAL A 168 3.77 -14.66 0.82
N TYR A 169 3.84 -14.34 -0.46
CA TYR A 169 3.77 -12.98 -0.99
C TYR A 169 2.35 -12.63 -1.39
N TYR A 170 1.78 -11.62 -0.75
CA TYR A 170 0.43 -11.17 -1.07
C TYR A 170 0.48 -10.19 -2.23
N ALA A 171 0.26 -10.69 -3.44
CA ALA A 171 0.31 -9.88 -4.65
C ALA A 171 -0.59 -10.44 -5.76
N GLY A 172 -0.76 -9.65 -6.82
CA GLY A 172 -1.39 -10.06 -8.06
C GLY A 172 -0.64 -9.41 -9.22
N PRO A 173 -0.01 -10.18 -10.12
CA PRO A 173 0.81 -9.61 -11.18
C PRO A 173 -0.06 -8.95 -12.25
N ALA A 174 0.47 -7.88 -12.86
CA ALA A 174 -0.05 -7.37 -14.13
C ALA A 174 0.30 -8.32 -15.28
N LYS A 175 -0.26 -8.07 -16.47
CA LYS A 175 0.09 -8.81 -17.68
C LYS A 175 1.60 -8.71 -17.94
N GLN A 176 2.22 -9.83 -18.28
CA GLN A 176 3.63 -9.89 -18.65
C GLN A 176 3.82 -9.34 -20.08
N PRO A 177 4.67 -8.30 -20.26
CA PRO A 177 5.05 -7.85 -21.59
C PRO A 177 5.91 -8.89 -22.32
N ALA A 178 5.81 -8.94 -23.65
CA ALA A 178 6.62 -9.83 -24.47
C ALA A 178 8.12 -9.55 -24.27
N GLY A 179 8.93 -10.61 -24.07
CA GLY A 179 10.37 -10.50 -23.85
C GLY A 179 10.79 -10.11 -22.42
N TYR A 180 9.85 -9.87 -21.50
CA TYR A 180 10.15 -9.56 -20.09
C TYR A 180 9.88 -10.76 -19.17
N SER A 181 10.60 -10.86 -18.06
CA SER A 181 10.43 -11.96 -17.09
C SER A 181 9.17 -11.84 -16.23
N SER A 182 8.62 -10.63 -16.06
CA SER A 182 7.41 -10.39 -15.25
C SER A 182 6.74 -9.08 -15.68
N GLY A 183 5.42 -8.99 -15.50
CA GLY A 183 4.73 -7.70 -15.45
C GLY A 183 5.00 -6.97 -14.13
N SER A 184 4.43 -5.77 -13.97
CA SER A 184 4.45 -5.06 -12.69
C SER A 184 3.83 -5.93 -11.58
N PHE A 185 4.54 -6.10 -10.46
CA PHE A 185 4.18 -7.11 -9.46
C PHE A 185 4.38 -6.63 -8.00
N GLY A 186 3.80 -5.48 -7.67
CA GLY A 186 3.85 -4.92 -6.32
C GLY A 186 2.98 -5.66 -5.29
N PRO A 187 3.21 -5.41 -3.98
CA PRO A 187 2.46 -6.02 -2.89
C PRO A 187 1.01 -5.51 -2.80
N THR A 188 0.15 -6.29 -2.16
CA THR A 188 -1.21 -5.89 -1.76
C THR A 188 -1.31 -5.66 -0.26
N THR A 189 -2.42 -5.03 0.17
CA THR A 189 -2.67 -4.69 1.58
C THR A 189 -2.73 -5.95 2.44
N ALA A 190 -1.81 -6.06 3.41
CA ALA A 190 -1.66 -7.20 4.29
C ALA A 190 -2.90 -7.48 5.15
N GLY A 191 -3.50 -6.41 5.68
CA GLY A 191 -4.62 -6.45 6.63
C GLY A 191 -5.81 -7.29 6.19
N ARG A 192 -6.05 -7.41 4.87
CA ARG A 192 -7.18 -8.20 4.34
C ARG A 192 -7.02 -9.71 4.56
N MET A 193 -5.80 -10.18 4.82
CA MET A 193 -5.52 -11.58 5.08
C MET A 193 -5.34 -11.88 6.58
N ASP A 194 -5.52 -10.90 7.47
CA ASP A 194 -5.23 -11.06 8.90
C ASP A 194 -6.10 -12.14 9.57
N SER A 195 -7.33 -12.36 9.12
CA SER A 195 -8.24 -13.37 9.68
C SER A 195 -7.80 -14.82 9.42
N TYR A 196 -6.92 -15.06 8.44
CA TYR A 196 -6.47 -16.42 8.09
C TYR A 196 -5.20 -16.85 8.83
N VAL A 197 -4.43 -15.89 9.37
CA VAL A 197 -3.05 -16.12 9.83
C VAL A 197 -2.98 -17.19 10.92
N ALA A 198 -3.78 -17.04 11.98
CA ALA A 198 -3.71 -17.93 13.15
C ALA A 198 -4.02 -19.38 12.77
N GLU A 199 -5.06 -19.61 11.98
CA GLU A 199 -5.45 -20.94 11.52
C GLU A 199 -4.40 -21.55 10.57
N PHE A 200 -3.85 -20.73 9.68
CA PHE A 200 -2.83 -21.21 8.75
C PHE A 200 -1.53 -21.58 9.45
N GLN A 201 -1.07 -20.76 10.40
CA GLN A 201 0.12 -21.05 11.21
C GLN A 201 -0.08 -22.27 12.11
N LYS A 202 -1.28 -22.44 12.69
CA LYS A 202 -1.64 -23.67 13.43
C LYS A 202 -1.54 -24.92 12.55
N ALA A 203 -1.83 -24.80 11.25
CA ALA A 203 -1.67 -25.86 10.26
C ALA A 203 -0.26 -25.92 9.60
N GLY A 204 0.70 -25.13 10.09
CA GLY A 204 2.10 -25.10 9.66
C GLY A 204 2.39 -24.29 8.39
N GLY A 205 1.45 -23.47 7.92
CA GLY A 205 1.59 -22.60 6.75
C GLY A 205 1.66 -21.12 7.09
N SER A 206 2.00 -20.28 6.10
CA SER A 206 2.00 -18.80 6.27
C SER A 206 2.90 -18.29 7.41
N MET A 207 4.02 -18.98 7.66
CA MET A 207 4.97 -18.63 8.73
C MET A 207 5.74 -17.34 8.45
N VAL A 208 6.04 -17.07 7.17
CA VAL A 208 6.64 -15.82 6.70
C VAL A 208 5.73 -15.21 5.65
N MET A 209 5.36 -13.94 5.83
CA MET A 209 4.38 -13.24 5.00
C MET A 209 4.99 -11.94 4.49
N LEU A 210 4.88 -11.68 3.18
CA LEU A 210 5.38 -10.48 2.52
C LEU A 210 4.22 -9.71 1.88
N ALA A 211 4.05 -8.44 2.25
CA ALA A 211 2.92 -7.60 1.82
C ALA A 211 3.20 -6.13 2.12
N LYS A 212 2.19 -5.25 2.00
CA LYS A 212 2.28 -3.83 2.41
C LYS A 212 1.18 -3.41 3.38
N GLY A 213 1.47 -2.39 4.18
CA GLY A 213 0.54 -1.79 5.14
C GLY A 213 0.60 -2.45 6.52
N ASN A 214 0.13 -1.72 7.53
CA ASN A 214 0.01 -2.19 8.90
C ASN A 214 -1.04 -3.29 9.02
N ARG A 215 -0.90 -4.12 10.05
CA ARG A 215 -1.75 -5.28 10.35
C ARG A 215 -2.42 -5.12 11.70
N SER A 216 -3.48 -5.89 11.94
CA SER A 216 -4.21 -5.87 13.19
C SER A 216 -3.40 -6.53 14.33
N LYS A 217 -3.81 -6.28 15.58
CA LYS A 217 -3.16 -6.85 16.77
C LYS A 217 -3.21 -8.38 16.79
N GLN A 218 -4.21 -8.99 16.15
CA GLN A 218 -4.38 -10.46 16.14
C GLN A 218 -3.24 -11.20 15.43
N VAL A 219 -2.51 -10.52 14.52
CA VAL A 219 -1.36 -11.09 13.82
C VAL A 219 -0.09 -11.01 14.67
N LYS A 220 -0.05 -10.08 15.64
CA LYS A 220 1.10 -9.90 16.53
C LYS A 220 1.10 -10.91 17.68
N GLN A 221 -0.10 -11.34 18.12
CA GLN A 221 -0.31 -12.28 19.22
C GLN A 221 0.01 -13.70 18.78
#